data_AF-A0AAJ0W0M3-F1
#
_entry.id   AF-A0AAJ0W0M3-F1
#
_cell.length_a   1.000
_cell.length_b   1.000
_cell.length_c   1.000
_cell.angle_alpha   90.00
_cell.angle_beta   90.00
_cell.angle_gamma   90.00
#
_symmetry.space_group_name_H-M   'P 1'
#
loop_
_entity.id
_entity.type
_entity.pdbx_description
1 polymer ?
#
loop_
_entity_poly.entity_id
_entity_poly.type
_entity_poly.pdbx_seq_one_letter_code
_entity_poly.pdbx_strand_id
1 'polypeptide(L)'
;MSSTEPVVAQSNLSPASNRQGTPVQARLFKITDIPAAMDAIDWPVSAALMRHWFQGQPWPTENGGMSQRVKEHAEWPPAPYIEESIVKMSWVTSFDKVQPVLAELRRSWNNTAAMGEIRKHLLRDYGDKGLGCYPLVFPNLASAVERFGYFNSRAITFSKYGREGLNDLRGALADFNLRVAAEGDVEVHADRILFRPKTLLFYAEDNYDFNDDGSVFSQPLGYWNFEGIAPSLLEATAHNAGVDAVSRGIMQQSLFGMSAQNQRRYIDEQRKRYMLVLNSHFADYRARYKRGGDFRVFSDLLREPLPPGTPAITLPKH
;
A
#
# COMPACT_ATOMS: atom_id res chain seq x y z
N MET A 1 -16.55 -18.33 4.05
CA MET A 1 -17.95 -17.98 3.72
C MET A 1 -18.31 -16.71 4.48
N SER A 2 -18.09 -15.54 3.87
CA SER A 2 -18.83 -14.33 4.23
C SER A 2 -19.65 -13.95 3.00
N SER A 3 -20.77 -14.64 2.82
CA SER A 3 -21.87 -14.07 2.06
C SER A 3 -22.30 -12.83 2.82
N THR A 4 -21.87 -11.65 2.34
CA THR A 4 -22.47 -10.37 2.73
C THR A 4 -23.89 -10.36 2.19
N GLU A 5 -24.76 -11.09 2.88
CA GLU A 5 -26.19 -11.03 2.63
C GLU A 5 -26.64 -9.59 2.86
N PRO A 6 -27.47 -9.03 1.97
CA PRO A 6 -28.05 -7.71 2.20
C PRO A 6 -28.78 -7.73 3.54
N VAL A 7 -28.69 -6.64 4.31
CA VAL A 7 -29.56 -6.49 5.49
C VAL A 7 -30.98 -6.35 4.96
N VAL A 8 -31.79 -7.39 5.17
CA VAL A 8 -33.17 -7.44 4.72
C VAL A 8 -34.06 -6.93 5.85
N ALA A 9 -34.70 -5.79 5.64
CA ALA A 9 -35.80 -5.36 6.50
C ALA A 9 -37.12 -5.97 5.99
N GLN A 10 -37.86 -6.65 6.88
CA GLN A 10 -39.23 -7.12 6.64
C GLN A 10 -40.16 -6.47 7.68
N SER A 11 -41.30 -5.94 7.25
CA SER A 11 -42.40 -5.54 8.14
C SER A 11 -43.60 -6.48 7.97
N ASN A 12 -44.17 -6.96 9.08
CA ASN A 12 -45.31 -7.88 9.09
C ASN A 12 -46.42 -7.40 10.04
N LEU A 13 -47.58 -7.01 9.47
CA LEU A 13 -48.95 -7.53 9.68
C LEU A 13 -50.06 -6.46 9.56
N SER A 14 -51.09 -6.75 8.74
CA SER A 14 -52.56 -6.59 8.98
C SER A 14 -53.37 -7.15 7.77
N PRO A 15 -54.66 -7.53 7.91
CA PRO A 15 -55.21 -8.89 7.96
C PRO A 15 -55.29 -9.70 6.64
N ALA A 16 -55.73 -10.96 6.77
CA ALA A 16 -55.64 -12.09 5.85
C ALA A 16 -56.24 -11.91 4.44
N SER A 17 -55.49 -11.35 3.50
CA SER A 17 -55.44 -11.85 2.11
C SER A 17 -54.31 -11.15 1.33
N ASN A 18 -53.21 -11.90 1.12
CA ASN A 18 -52.08 -11.59 0.22
C ASN A 18 -51.21 -10.33 0.48
N ARG A 19 -49.86 -10.36 0.50
CA ARG A 19 -48.79 -11.34 0.74
C ARG A 19 -47.55 -10.50 1.09
N GLN A 20 -46.69 -11.02 1.99
CA GLN A 20 -45.25 -10.72 2.16
C GLN A 20 -44.81 -9.26 1.98
N GLY A 21 -44.43 -8.61 3.10
CA GLY A 21 -43.77 -7.31 3.04
C GLY A 21 -42.59 -7.33 2.06
N THR A 22 -42.55 -6.37 1.13
CA THR A 22 -41.46 -6.26 0.15
C THR A 22 -40.14 -6.08 0.90
N PRO A 23 -39.18 -7.01 0.77
CA PRO A 23 -37.89 -6.87 1.43
C PRO A 23 -37.19 -5.62 0.92
N VAL A 24 -36.87 -4.70 1.83
CA VAL A 24 -36.01 -3.55 1.51
C VAL A 24 -34.57 -4.00 1.67
N GLN A 25 -33.85 -4.09 0.55
CA GLN A 25 -32.43 -4.45 0.53
C GLN A 25 -31.59 -3.18 0.36
N ALA A 26 -30.82 -2.84 1.39
CA ALA A 26 -29.76 -1.87 1.25
C ALA A 26 -28.52 -2.56 0.68
N ARG A 27 -27.90 -1.98 -0.34
CA ARG A 27 -26.58 -2.41 -0.81
C ARG A 27 -25.54 -2.06 0.25
N LEU A 28 -24.86 -3.07 0.79
CA LEU A 28 -23.74 -2.89 1.70
C LEU A 28 -22.46 -2.48 0.96
N PHE A 29 -21.56 -1.82 1.68
CA PHE A 29 -20.22 -1.47 1.22
C PHE A 29 -19.41 -2.74 0.91
N LYS A 30 -18.67 -2.75 -0.19
CA LYS A 30 -17.80 -3.86 -0.62
C LYS A 30 -16.37 -3.37 -0.79
N ILE A 31 -15.39 -4.28 -0.80
CA ILE A 31 -13.99 -3.88 -1.03
C ILE A 31 -13.77 -3.17 -2.37
N THR A 32 -14.61 -3.45 -3.38
CA THR A 32 -14.57 -2.78 -4.68
C THR A 32 -15.02 -1.32 -4.62
N ASP A 33 -15.62 -0.89 -3.49
CA ASP A 33 -16.01 0.50 -3.23
C ASP A 33 -14.87 1.31 -2.55
N ILE A 34 -13.83 0.64 -2.06
CA ILE A 34 -12.70 1.30 -1.37
C ILE A 34 -12.03 2.37 -2.23
N PRO A 35 -11.74 2.17 -3.53
CA PRO A 35 -11.14 3.24 -4.33
C PRO A 35 -12.00 4.51 -4.39
N ALA A 36 -13.32 4.37 -4.50
CA ALA A 36 -14.23 5.53 -4.53
C ALA A 36 -14.35 6.20 -3.15
N ALA A 37 -14.31 5.40 -2.08
CA ALA A 37 -14.29 5.92 -0.72
C ALA A 37 -12.97 6.66 -0.41
N MET A 38 -11.84 6.20 -0.93
CA MET A 38 -10.54 6.87 -0.86
C MET A 38 -10.55 8.20 -1.62
N ASP A 39 -11.12 8.25 -2.83
CA ASP A 39 -11.29 9.54 -3.54
C ASP A 39 -12.14 10.52 -2.74
N ALA A 40 -13.20 10.04 -2.08
CA ALA A 40 -14.13 10.88 -1.31
C ALA A 40 -13.49 11.55 -0.08
N ILE A 41 -12.34 11.05 0.37
CA ILE A 41 -11.55 11.60 1.49
C ILE A 41 -10.21 12.19 1.03
N ASP A 42 -10.10 12.52 -0.26
CA ASP A 42 -8.91 13.11 -0.89
C ASP A 42 -7.64 12.24 -0.73
N TRP A 43 -7.77 10.92 -0.90
CA TRP A 43 -6.65 9.96 -0.91
C TRP A 43 -6.36 9.40 -2.31
N PRO A 44 -5.93 10.23 -3.27
CA PRO A 44 -5.82 9.85 -4.66
C PRO A 44 -4.74 8.79 -4.92
N VAL A 45 -3.63 8.78 -4.17
CA VAL A 45 -2.55 7.80 -4.40
C VAL A 45 -2.96 6.42 -3.90
N SER A 46 -3.56 6.35 -2.71
CA SER A 46 -4.16 5.12 -2.18
C SER A 46 -5.20 4.55 -3.15
N ALA A 47 -6.09 5.41 -3.65
CA ALA A 47 -7.12 4.99 -4.59
C ALA A 47 -6.54 4.46 -5.90
N ALA A 48 -5.48 5.09 -6.42
CA ALA A 48 -4.78 4.65 -7.63
C ALA A 48 -4.11 3.28 -7.45
N LEU A 49 -3.39 3.06 -6.34
CA LEU A 49 -2.77 1.77 -6.03
C LEU A 49 -3.82 0.67 -5.85
N MET A 50 -4.91 0.96 -5.14
CA MET A 50 -6.01 0.01 -4.96
C MET A 50 -6.68 -0.36 -6.29
N ARG A 51 -6.87 0.61 -7.20
CA ARG A 51 -7.34 0.35 -8.57
C ARG A 51 -6.37 -0.51 -9.35
N HIS A 52 -5.06 -0.23 -9.25
CA HIS A 52 -4.03 -1.02 -9.89
C HIS A 52 -4.10 -2.48 -9.41
N TRP A 53 -4.22 -2.70 -8.09
CA TRP A 53 -4.41 -4.03 -7.51
C TRP A 53 -5.62 -4.75 -8.14
N PHE A 54 -6.80 -4.13 -8.15
CA PHE A 54 -8.03 -4.73 -8.70
C PHE A 54 -7.95 -5.02 -10.22
N GLN A 55 -7.18 -4.25 -10.96
CA GLN A 55 -6.93 -4.46 -12.40
C GLN A 55 -5.85 -5.51 -12.67
N GLY A 56 -4.98 -5.74 -11.68
CA GLY A 56 -3.87 -6.69 -11.73
C GLY A 56 -4.31 -8.15 -11.84
N GLN A 57 -3.41 -8.97 -12.36
CA GLN A 57 -3.56 -10.42 -12.41
C GLN A 57 -3.00 -11.06 -11.14
N PRO A 58 -3.59 -12.17 -10.66
CA PRO A 58 -2.97 -12.97 -9.61
C PRO A 58 -1.55 -13.42 -9.99
N TRP A 59 -0.70 -13.65 -9.00
CA TRP A 59 0.61 -14.30 -9.17
C TRP A 59 0.44 -15.76 -9.58
N PRO A 60 1.43 -16.38 -10.25
CA PRO A 60 1.44 -17.81 -10.55
C PRO A 60 1.81 -18.65 -9.31
N THR A 61 1.17 -18.37 -8.18
CA THR A 61 1.31 -19.07 -6.89
C THR A 61 -0.01 -19.72 -6.52
N GLU A 62 -0.01 -20.66 -5.58
CA GLU A 62 -1.22 -21.42 -5.19
C GLU A 62 -2.37 -20.51 -4.72
N ASN A 63 -2.05 -19.47 -3.96
CA ASN A 63 -3.04 -18.50 -3.46
C ASN A 63 -3.18 -17.24 -4.35
N GLY A 64 -2.44 -17.19 -5.46
CA GLY A 64 -2.38 -16.04 -6.36
C GLY A 64 -1.72 -14.79 -5.78
N GLY A 65 -1.10 -14.87 -4.59
CA GLY A 65 -0.43 -13.77 -3.92
C GLY A 65 1.08 -13.73 -4.17
N MET A 66 1.70 -12.59 -3.87
CA MET A 66 3.15 -12.42 -3.96
C MET A 66 3.88 -13.42 -3.06
N SER A 67 4.96 -14.03 -3.56
CA SER A 67 5.74 -14.99 -2.79
C SER A 67 6.64 -14.33 -1.74
N GLN A 68 6.91 -15.04 -0.64
CA GLN A 68 7.81 -14.56 0.42
C GLN A 68 9.21 -14.22 -0.11
N ARG A 69 9.70 -14.99 -1.08
CA ARG A 69 11.02 -14.76 -1.70
C ARG A 69 11.09 -13.40 -2.41
N VAL A 70 10.00 -12.95 -3.04
CA VAL A 70 9.93 -11.62 -3.67
C VAL A 70 9.85 -10.52 -2.61
N LYS A 71 9.05 -10.73 -1.55
CA LYS A 71 8.94 -9.79 -0.42
C LYS A 71 10.29 -9.57 0.27
N GLU A 72 11.07 -10.64 0.44
CA GLU A 72 12.41 -10.64 1.07
C GLU A 72 13.55 -10.30 0.11
N HIS A 73 13.26 -9.92 -1.14
CA HIS A 73 14.26 -9.59 -2.17
C HIS A 73 15.20 -10.76 -2.53
N ALA A 74 14.83 -12.00 -2.19
CA ALA A 74 15.54 -13.21 -2.59
C ALA A 74 15.24 -13.61 -4.05
N GLU A 75 14.21 -13.02 -4.65
CA GLU A 75 13.81 -13.19 -6.04
C GLU A 75 13.29 -11.88 -6.62
N TRP A 76 13.60 -11.61 -7.88
CA TRP A 76 13.17 -10.38 -8.56
C TRP A 76 11.74 -10.53 -9.09
N PRO A 77 10.83 -9.57 -8.85
CA PRO A 77 9.48 -9.62 -9.39
C PRO A 77 9.47 -9.60 -10.93
N PRO A 78 8.59 -10.37 -11.60
CA PRO A 78 8.35 -10.19 -13.03
C PRO A 78 7.78 -8.79 -13.33
N ALA A 79 8.07 -8.25 -14.52
CA ALA A 79 7.72 -6.89 -14.89
C ALA A 79 6.24 -6.49 -14.69
N PRO A 80 5.23 -7.36 -14.94
CA PRO A 80 3.83 -7.02 -14.69
C PRO A 80 3.46 -6.77 -13.22
N TYR A 81 4.34 -7.16 -12.28
CA TYR A 81 4.15 -7.01 -10.83
C TYR A 81 5.06 -5.94 -10.23
N ILE A 82 5.56 -5.03 -11.07
CA ILE A 82 6.29 -3.83 -10.65
C ILE A 82 5.42 -2.62 -11.00
N GLU A 83 5.09 -1.82 -10.00
CA GLU A 83 4.47 -0.52 -10.16
C GLU A 83 5.50 0.54 -9.79
N GLU A 84 5.87 1.39 -10.75
CA GLU A 84 6.80 2.49 -10.52
C GLU A 84 6.35 3.82 -11.14
N SER A 85 5.04 3.95 -11.38
CA SER A 85 4.42 5.08 -12.07
C SER A 85 3.47 5.88 -11.20
N ILE A 86 2.87 5.30 -10.16
CA ILE A 86 1.84 5.95 -9.33
C ILE A 86 2.48 6.77 -8.22
N VAL A 87 3.39 6.18 -7.45
CA VAL A 87 4.01 6.86 -6.30
C VAL A 87 5.11 7.81 -6.78
N LYS A 88 5.06 9.05 -6.31
CA LYS A 88 6.07 10.08 -6.63
C LYS A 88 6.78 10.57 -5.39
N MET A 89 8.10 10.71 -5.44
CA MET A 89 8.89 11.26 -4.35
C MET A 89 8.50 12.69 -4.01
N SER A 90 8.06 13.50 -4.98
CA SER A 90 7.50 14.83 -4.71
C SER A 90 6.27 14.76 -3.79
N TRP A 91 5.39 13.78 -4.00
CA TRP A 91 4.27 13.49 -3.11
C TRP A 91 4.74 12.89 -1.78
N VAL A 92 5.59 11.86 -1.78
CA VAL A 92 6.10 11.22 -0.54
C VAL A 92 6.77 12.25 0.39
N THR A 93 7.61 13.12 -0.15
CA THR A 93 8.34 14.14 0.63
C THR A 93 7.48 15.30 1.12
N SER A 94 6.24 15.43 0.64
CA SER A 94 5.30 16.45 1.13
C SER A 94 4.78 16.16 2.54
N PHE A 95 4.90 14.92 3.01
CA PHE A 95 4.44 14.50 4.34
C PHE A 95 5.51 14.73 5.42
N ASP A 96 5.14 15.42 6.49
CA ASP A 96 6.04 15.78 7.60
C ASP A 96 6.76 14.58 8.22
N LYS A 97 6.11 13.40 8.29
CA LYS A 97 6.70 12.16 8.83
C LYS A 97 7.92 11.69 8.02
N VAL A 98 7.95 11.98 6.71
CA VAL A 98 9.00 11.52 5.78
C VAL A 98 10.26 12.37 5.88
N GLN A 99 10.08 13.69 6.04
CA GLN A 99 11.18 14.66 5.99
C GLN A 99 12.35 14.35 6.96
N PRO A 100 12.14 14.07 8.26
CA PRO A 100 13.26 13.78 9.17
C PRO A 100 13.99 12.48 8.81
N VAL A 101 13.25 11.46 8.34
CA VAL A 101 13.83 10.17 7.94
C VAL A 101 14.67 10.33 6.68
N LEU A 102 14.18 11.07 5.69
CA LEU A 102 14.93 11.38 4.48
C LEU A 102 16.18 12.21 4.78
N ALA A 103 16.10 13.19 5.69
CA ALA A 103 17.25 13.97 6.13
C ALA A 103 18.31 13.10 6.84
N GLU A 104 17.90 12.12 7.64
CA GLU A 104 18.82 11.14 8.23
C GLU A 104 19.46 10.26 7.16
N LEU A 105 18.67 9.77 6.21
CA LEU A 105 19.15 8.92 5.12
C LEU A 105 20.17 9.65 4.25
N ARG A 106 19.96 10.94 3.96
CA ARG A 106 20.94 11.84 3.32
C ARG A 106 22.26 11.92 4.06
N ARG A 107 22.26 11.98 5.39
CA ARG A 107 23.50 12.06 6.19
C ARG A 107 24.20 10.71 6.34
N SER A 108 23.45 9.62 6.26
CA SER A 108 23.94 8.28 6.58
C SER A 108 24.08 7.36 5.38
N TRP A 109 23.91 7.87 4.15
CA TRP A 109 23.92 7.08 2.92
C TRP A 109 25.18 6.20 2.73
N ASN A 110 26.31 6.58 3.34
CA ASN A 110 27.59 5.86 3.33
C ASN A 110 28.15 5.55 4.74
N ASN A 111 27.29 5.40 5.75
CA ASN A 111 27.73 4.98 7.09
C ASN A 111 28.35 3.57 7.08
N THR A 112 28.89 3.09 8.21
CA THR A 112 29.59 1.80 8.31
C THR A 112 28.79 0.61 7.77
N ALA A 113 27.49 0.53 8.06
CA ALA A 113 26.64 -0.54 7.52
C ALA A 113 26.45 -0.39 6.01
N ALA A 114 26.22 0.83 5.53
CA ALA A 114 26.08 1.12 4.11
C ALA A 114 27.35 0.82 3.31
N MET A 115 28.54 1.01 3.90
CA MET A 115 29.80 0.63 3.27
C MET A 115 29.87 -0.87 2.96
N GLY A 116 29.21 -1.72 3.75
CA GLY A 116 29.05 -3.14 3.47
C GLY A 116 28.24 -3.40 2.20
N GLU A 117 27.07 -2.77 2.06
CA GLU A 117 26.23 -2.90 0.85
C GLU A 117 26.91 -2.27 -0.38
N ILE A 118 27.51 -1.07 -0.24
CA ILE A 118 28.30 -0.43 -1.30
C ILE A 118 29.39 -1.37 -1.80
N ARG A 119 30.17 -1.96 -0.88
CA ARG A 119 31.22 -2.92 -1.23
C ARG A 119 30.66 -4.12 -1.97
N LYS A 120 29.62 -4.74 -1.42
CA LYS A 120 28.96 -5.92 -1.97
C LYS A 120 28.47 -5.67 -3.40
N HIS A 121 27.74 -4.58 -3.64
CA HIS A 121 27.16 -4.29 -4.96
C HIS A 121 28.22 -3.88 -6.00
N LEU A 122 29.18 -3.03 -5.62
CA LEU A 122 30.25 -2.63 -6.53
C LEU A 122 31.18 -3.79 -6.88
N LEU A 123 31.55 -4.66 -5.93
CA LEU A 123 32.36 -5.83 -6.23
C LEU A 123 31.61 -6.83 -7.10
N ARG A 124 30.31 -7.06 -6.85
CA ARG A 124 29.47 -7.94 -7.69
C ARG A 124 29.49 -7.52 -9.16
N ASP A 125 29.39 -6.22 -9.44
CA ASP A 125 29.20 -5.73 -10.81
C ASP A 125 30.48 -5.26 -11.49
N TYR A 126 31.50 -4.86 -10.72
CA TYR A 126 32.75 -4.27 -11.23
C TYR A 126 34.02 -5.01 -10.77
N GLY A 127 33.93 -5.97 -9.83
CA GLY A 127 35.08 -6.71 -9.30
C GLY A 127 35.90 -7.42 -10.39
N ASP A 128 35.20 -8.04 -11.34
CA ASP A 128 35.79 -8.80 -12.44
C ASP A 128 35.95 -8.00 -13.74
N LYS A 129 35.61 -6.70 -13.73
CA LYS A 129 35.83 -5.83 -14.89
C LYS A 129 37.32 -5.54 -15.07
N GLY A 130 37.70 -5.27 -16.33
CA GLY A 130 39.03 -4.80 -16.67
C GLY A 130 39.36 -3.46 -16.01
N LEU A 131 40.65 -3.10 -16.02
CA LEU A 131 41.10 -1.80 -15.50
C LEU A 131 40.47 -0.67 -16.32
N GLY A 132 39.96 0.36 -15.64
CA GLY A 132 39.34 1.49 -16.33
C GLY A 132 38.38 2.29 -15.46
N CYS A 133 37.72 3.28 -16.07
CA CYS A 133 36.70 4.10 -15.43
C CYS A 133 35.35 3.83 -16.11
N TYR A 134 34.35 3.47 -15.30
CA TYR A 134 33.03 3.09 -15.78
C TYR A 134 31.96 3.97 -15.12
N PRO A 135 31.00 4.52 -15.89
CA PRO A 135 29.87 5.21 -15.29
C PRO A 135 28.96 4.21 -14.56
N LEU A 136 28.54 4.57 -13.35
CA LEU A 136 27.39 3.97 -12.65
C LEU A 136 26.25 4.97 -12.74
N VAL A 137 25.35 4.73 -13.69
CA VAL A 137 24.17 5.55 -13.98
C VAL A 137 22.98 4.64 -14.18
N PHE A 138 21.80 5.11 -13.79
CA PHE A 138 20.57 4.35 -13.89
C PHE A 138 19.58 5.05 -14.82
N PRO A 139 18.71 4.29 -15.51
CA PRO A 139 17.52 4.88 -16.10
C PRO A 139 16.68 5.56 -15.01
N ASN A 140 15.72 6.40 -15.41
CA ASN A 140 14.82 7.05 -14.45
C ASN A 140 13.76 6.07 -13.87
N LEU A 141 14.21 4.94 -13.35
CA LEU A 141 13.43 3.82 -12.83
C LEU A 141 14.07 3.36 -11.51
N ALA A 142 13.31 3.44 -10.42
CA ALA A 142 13.79 3.02 -9.11
C ALA A 142 13.99 1.51 -9.03
N SER A 143 13.20 0.74 -9.80
CA SER A 143 13.37 -0.71 -9.94
C SER A 143 14.77 -1.09 -10.47
N ALA A 144 15.35 -0.28 -11.36
CA ALA A 144 16.71 -0.51 -11.86
C ALA A 144 17.78 -0.26 -10.77
N VAL A 145 17.56 0.73 -9.90
CA VAL A 145 18.44 1.04 -8.78
C VAL A 145 18.35 -0.06 -7.71
N GLU A 146 17.15 -0.51 -7.37
CA GLU A 146 16.93 -1.61 -6.41
C GLU A 146 17.56 -2.91 -6.93
N ARG A 147 17.46 -3.19 -8.23
CA ARG A 147 18.08 -4.38 -8.84
C ARG A 147 19.60 -4.37 -8.77
N PHE A 148 20.21 -3.20 -8.86
CA PHE A 148 21.63 -3.04 -8.55
C PHE A 148 21.89 -3.20 -7.05
N GLY A 149 21.09 -2.55 -6.21
CA GLY A 149 21.14 -2.64 -4.77
C GLY A 149 21.32 -1.27 -4.14
N TYR A 150 20.48 -0.97 -3.17
CA TYR A 150 20.58 0.25 -2.38
C TYR A 150 21.82 0.22 -1.47
N PHE A 151 22.30 1.39 -1.10
CA PHE A 151 23.42 1.55 -0.16
C PHE A 151 22.95 1.66 1.28
N ASN A 152 21.82 2.33 1.52
CA ASN A 152 21.21 2.39 2.84
C ASN A 152 19.68 2.42 2.76
N SER A 153 19.02 2.09 3.86
CA SER A 153 17.57 2.07 3.98
C SER A 153 17.12 2.57 5.35
N ARG A 154 15.93 3.20 5.40
CA ARG A 154 15.21 3.51 6.64
C ARG A 154 13.74 3.19 6.46
N ALA A 155 13.17 2.47 7.43
CA ALA A 155 11.74 2.25 7.50
C ALA A 155 11.03 3.52 7.98
N ILE A 156 9.86 3.77 7.39
CA ILE A 156 8.85 4.69 7.91
C ILE A 156 7.73 3.84 8.48
N THR A 157 7.50 3.99 9.78
CA THR A 157 6.54 3.17 10.52
C THR A 157 5.37 4.00 11.05
N PHE A 158 4.19 3.40 11.05
CA PHE A 158 2.97 3.95 11.59
C PHE A 158 2.54 3.19 12.84
N SER A 159 1.96 3.89 13.80
CA SER A 159 1.42 3.23 14.99
C SER A 159 0.25 2.33 14.62
N LYS A 160 0.35 1.04 14.99
CA LYS A 160 -0.69 0.03 14.74
C LYS A 160 -2.04 0.39 15.36
N TYR A 161 -2.04 1.10 16.49
CA TYR A 161 -3.24 1.44 17.26
C TYR A 161 -3.50 2.95 17.39
N GLY A 162 -2.64 3.78 16.79
CA GLY A 162 -2.76 5.22 16.83
C GLY A 162 -3.54 5.78 15.64
N ARG A 163 -4.27 6.88 15.90
CA ARG A 163 -4.88 7.73 14.85
C ARG A 163 -3.82 8.51 14.06
N GLU A 164 -2.60 8.55 14.57
CA GLU A 164 -1.48 9.25 13.94
C GLU A 164 -1.26 8.72 12.53
N GLY A 165 -1.23 9.64 11.57
CA GLY A 165 -0.93 9.33 10.18
C GLY A 165 -2.00 8.56 9.44
N LEU A 166 -3.28 8.57 9.86
CA LEU A 166 -4.36 8.11 8.98
C LEU A 166 -4.58 9.14 7.86
N ASN A 167 -3.85 8.96 6.76
CA ASN A 167 -3.83 9.83 5.60
C ASN A 167 -3.49 9.03 4.34
N ASP A 168 -3.47 9.70 3.18
CA ASP A 168 -3.17 9.07 1.90
C ASP A 168 -1.81 8.32 1.90
N LEU A 169 -0.78 8.84 2.58
CA LEU A 169 0.51 8.16 2.67
C LEU A 169 0.40 6.77 3.32
N ARG A 170 -0.26 6.70 4.48
CA ARG A 170 -0.48 5.42 5.19
C ARG A 170 -1.44 4.51 4.46
N GLY A 171 -2.49 5.07 3.84
CA GLY A 171 -3.43 4.30 3.02
C GLY A 171 -2.78 3.66 1.79
N ALA A 172 -1.75 4.32 1.25
CA ALA A 172 -1.03 3.88 0.07
C ALA A 172 0.09 2.88 0.38
N LEU A 173 0.88 3.12 1.43
CA LEU A 173 2.16 2.41 1.64
C LEU A 173 2.29 1.74 3.02
N ALA A 174 1.33 1.92 3.93
CA ALA A 174 1.43 1.44 5.31
C ALA A 174 2.84 1.69 5.91
N ASP A 175 3.49 0.69 6.48
CA ASP A 175 4.91 0.77 6.81
C ASP A 175 5.75 0.48 5.55
N PHE A 176 6.64 1.39 5.16
CA PHE A 176 7.43 1.26 3.93
C PHE A 176 8.89 1.67 4.13
N ASN A 177 9.74 1.42 3.13
CA ASN A 177 11.16 1.78 3.18
C ASN A 177 11.47 2.99 2.31
N LEU A 178 12.27 3.92 2.84
CA LEU A 178 13.06 4.84 2.03
C LEU A 178 14.43 4.24 1.79
N ARG A 179 14.84 4.19 0.52
CA ARG A 179 16.12 3.67 0.05
C ARG A 179 17.00 4.80 -0.45
N VAL A 180 18.32 4.63 -0.36
CA VAL A 180 19.30 5.50 -1.02
C VAL A 180 20.36 4.67 -1.74
N ALA A 181 20.71 5.10 -2.95
CA ALA A 181 21.90 4.67 -3.69
C ALA A 181 22.63 5.91 -4.23
N ALA A 182 23.70 5.72 -4.99
CA ALA A 182 24.36 6.84 -5.67
C ALA A 182 24.83 6.48 -7.08
N GLU A 183 24.74 7.47 -7.97
CA GLU A 183 25.40 7.47 -9.28
C GLU A 183 26.78 8.10 -9.17
N GLY A 184 27.68 7.74 -10.08
CA GLY A 184 29.05 8.23 -10.06
C GLY A 184 29.96 7.53 -11.04
N ASP A 185 31.27 7.68 -10.82
CA ASP A 185 32.28 6.97 -11.60
C ASP A 185 32.88 5.83 -10.76
N VAL A 186 33.02 4.65 -11.36
CA VAL A 186 33.67 3.49 -10.76
C VAL A 186 35.00 3.26 -11.46
N GLU A 187 36.09 3.55 -10.77
CA GLU A 187 37.46 3.30 -11.23
C GLU A 187 37.92 1.93 -10.73
N VAL A 188 38.19 1.03 -11.66
CA VAL A 188 38.66 -0.32 -11.39
C VAL A 188 40.18 -0.36 -11.56
N HIS A 189 40.87 -0.67 -10.46
CA HIS A 189 42.32 -0.89 -10.42
C HIS A 189 42.64 -2.37 -10.19
N ALA A 190 43.93 -2.70 -10.18
CA ALA A 190 44.40 -4.08 -10.02
C ALA A 190 44.03 -4.65 -8.65
N ASP A 191 44.16 -3.85 -7.59
CA ASP A 191 44.01 -4.23 -6.18
C ASP A 191 42.74 -3.69 -5.51
N ARG A 192 42.09 -2.70 -6.14
CA ARG A 192 40.98 -1.95 -5.53
C ARG A 192 39.98 -1.40 -6.54
N ILE A 193 38.81 -1.02 -6.04
CA ILE A 193 37.83 -0.19 -6.72
C ILE A 193 37.77 1.15 -6.01
N LEU A 194 37.76 2.25 -6.77
CA LEU A 194 37.51 3.59 -6.27
C LEU A 194 36.19 4.09 -6.85
N PHE A 195 35.21 4.33 -5.99
CA PHE A 195 33.91 4.87 -6.37
C PHE A 195 33.83 6.36 -6.05
N ARG A 196 33.56 7.18 -7.07
CA ARG A 196 33.38 8.63 -6.95
C ARG A 196 31.89 8.97 -7.08
N PRO A 197 31.15 9.03 -5.96
CA PRO A 197 29.73 9.34 -5.98
C PRO A 197 29.51 10.80 -6.40
N LYS A 198 28.51 11.03 -7.25
CA LYS A 198 28.14 12.35 -7.81
C LYS A 198 26.72 12.76 -7.48
N THR A 199 25.80 11.81 -7.40
CA THR A 199 24.36 12.10 -7.21
C THR A 199 23.75 11.00 -6.36
N LEU A 200 23.08 11.39 -5.27
CA LEU A 200 22.28 10.47 -4.48
C LEU A 200 20.94 10.24 -5.15
N LEU A 201 20.47 8.99 -5.08
CA LEU A 201 19.21 8.52 -5.60
C LEU A 201 18.34 8.04 -4.44
N PHE A 202 17.23 8.73 -4.16
CA PHE A 202 16.27 8.32 -3.14
C PHE A 202 14.97 7.84 -3.77
N TYR A 203 14.37 6.82 -3.18
CA TYR A 203 13.06 6.29 -3.57
C TYR A 203 12.38 5.61 -2.39
N ALA A 204 11.05 5.57 -2.42
CA ALA A 204 10.23 4.75 -1.56
C ALA A 204 10.01 3.36 -2.19
N GLU A 205 9.92 2.34 -1.35
CA GLU A 205 9.70 0.95 -1.75
C GLU A 205 8.77 0.26 -0.75
N ASP A 206 7.82 -0.52 -1.28
CA ASP A 206 6.85 -1.31 -0.50
C ASP A 206 6.38 -2.57 -1.24
N ASN A 207 5.83 -3.53 -0.49
CA ASN A 207 5.10 -4.69 -1.00
C ASN A 207 3.59 -4.42 -0.88
N TYR A 208 2.92 -4.08 -1.99
CA TYR A 208 1.48 -3.87 -1.98
C TYR A 208 0.75 -5.19 -2.16
N ASP A 209 0.41 -5.83 -1.03
CA ASP A 209 -0.20 -7.15 -1.01
C ASP A 209 -1.26 -7.32 0.09
N PHE A 210 -2.23 -8.20 -0.16
CA PHE A 210 -3.28 -8.55 0.79
C PHE A 210 -3.25 -10.04 1.09
N ASN A 211 -2.19 -10.48 1.76
CA ASN A 211 -2.04 -11.87 2.22
C ASN A 211 -1.80 -11.92 3.73
N ASP A 212 -2.20 -13.02 4.34
CA ASP A 212 -2.08 -13.22 5.80
C ASP A 212 -0.76 -13.88 6.23
N ASP A 213 0.18 -14.11 5.30
CA ASP A 213 1.53 -14.67 5.54
C ASP A 213 1.58 -15.87 6.52
N GLY A 214 0.58 -16.75 6.44
CA GLY A 214 0.47 -17.94 7.28
C GLY A 214 -0.15 -17.71 8.66
N SER A 215 -0.62 -16.48 8.96
CA SER A 215 -1.42 -16.17 10.15
C SER A 215 -2.75 -16.92 10.15
N VAL A 216 -3.15 -17.41 11.32
CA VAL A 216 -4.47 -18.03 11.56
C VAL A 216 -5.59 -16.98 11.52
N PHE A 217 -5.26 -15.71 11.79
CA PHE A 217 -6.21 -14.61 11.79
C PHE A 217 -5.95 -13.69 10.61
N SER A 218 -7.01 -13.32 9.90
CA SER A 218 -6.90 -12.37 8.80
C SER A 218 -6.70 -10.95 9.31
N GLN A 219 -5.71 -10.25 8.77
CA GLN A 219 -5.36 -8.91 9.22
C GLN A 219 -6.52 -7.92 8.98
N PRO A 220 -6.92 -7.13 9.98
CA PRO A 220 -7.87 -6.05 9.78
C PRO A 220 -7.24 -4.86 9.05
N LEU A 221 -7.92 -4.41 8.00
CA LEU A 221 -7.55 -3.26 7.14
C LEU A 221 -8.41 -2.02 7.41
N GLY A 222 -9.13 -2.04 8.53
CA GLY A 222 -9.98 -0.94 8.99
C GLY A 222 -11.47 -1.14 8.72
N TYR A 223 -12.23 -0.14 9.14
CA TYR A 223 -13.68 -0.10 9.04
C TYR A 223 -14.05 0.92 7.97
N TRP A 224 -14.70 0.48 6.89
CA TRP A 224 -14.94 1.28 5.69
C TRP A 224 -16.43 1.43 5.36
N ASN A 225 -16.81 2.60 4.86
CA ASN A 225 -18.13 2.86 4.27
C ASN A 225 -17.96 3.67 2.97
N PHE A 226 -19.06 4.08 2.34
CA PHE A 226 -18.99 4.86 1.09
C PHE A 226 -18.36 6.25 1.24
N GLU A 227 -18.17 6.73 2.46
CA GLU A 227 -17.63 8.06 2.79
C GLU A 227 -16.16 7.99 3.25
N GLY A 228 -15.57 6.79 3.38
CA GLY A 228 -14.17 6.63 3.75
C GLY A 228 -13.92 5.55 4.79
N ILE A 229 -12.91 5.78 5.62
CA ILE A 229 -12.45 4.88 6.68
C ILE A 229 -12.69 5.50 8.06
N ALA A 230 -13.17 4.70 9.01
CA ALA A 230 -13.33 5.14 10.39
C ALA A 230 -11.96 5.32 11.08
N PRO A 231 -11.76 6.39 11.87
CA PRO A 231 -10.49 6.62 12.55
C PRO A 231 -10.13 5.60 13.63
N SER A 232 -11.11 4.82 14.12
CA SER A 232 -10.87 3.74 15.08
C SER A 232 -12.04 2.76 15.16
N LEU A 233 -11.80 1.59 15.75
CA LEU A 233 -12.85 0.62 16.09
C LEU A 233 -13.95 1.24 16.97
N LEU A 234 -13.56 2.04 17.97
CA LEU A 234 -14.51 2.67 18.89
C LEU A 234 -15.46 3.61 18.14
N GLU A 235 -14.93 4.42 17.23
CA GLU A 235 -15.74 5.34 16.43
C GLU A 235 -16.61 4.62 15.41
N ALA A 236 -16.09 3.59 14.74
CA ALA A 236 -16.89 2.75 13.85
C ALA A 236 -18.06 2.10 14.61
N THR A 237 -17.80 1.61 15.83
CA THR A 237 -18.82 0.97 16.68
C THR A 237 -19.87 1.98 17.13
N ALA A 238 -19.44 3.15 17.62
CA ALA A 238 -20.35 4.21 18.06
C ALA A 238 -21.21 4.73 16.90
N HIS A 239 -20.61 4.95 15.73
CA HIS A 239 -21.31 5.34 14.50
C HIS A 239 -22.37 4.30 14.11
N ASN A 240 -21.96 3.03 14.04
CA ASN A 240 -22.86 1.93 13.68
C ASN A 240 -24.02 1.77 14.68
N ALA A 241 -23.78 2.00 15.98
CA ALA A 241 -24.86 2.01 16.97
C ALA A 241 -25.87 3.15 16.74
N GLY A 242 -25.42 4.30 16.26
CA GLY A 242 -26.27 5.41 15.82
C GLY A 242 -27.12 5.04 14.59
N VAL A 243 -26.48 4.47 13.56
CA VAL A 243 -27.15 3.92 12.36
C VAL A 243 -28.24 2.92 12.77
N ASP A 244 -27.93 2.05 13.73
CA ASP A 244 -28.86 1.08 14.27
C ASP A 244 -30.06 1.72 14.99
N ALA A 245 -29.82 2.77 15.79
CA ALA A 245 -30.88 3.48 16.49
C ALA A 245 -31.84 4.17 15.51
N VAL A 246 -31.31 4.88 14.51
CA VAL A 246 -32.13 5.55 13.48
C VAL A 246 -32.91 4.52 12.66
N SER A 247 -32.24 3.44 12.26
CA SER A 247 -32.86 2.35 11.48
C SER A 247 -34.00 1.67 12.24
N ARG A 248 -33.83 1.41 13.54
CA ARG A 248 -34.93 0.91 14.39
C ARG A 248 -36.09 1.89 14.48
N GLY A 249 -35.83 3.20 14.58
CA GLY A 249 -36.88 4.22 14.57
C GLY A 249 -37.68 4.23 13.27
N ILE A 250 -37.00 4.12 12.11
CA ILE A 250 -37.67 4.01 10.80
C ILE A 250 -38.52 2.74 10.72
N MET A 251 -38.01 1.61 11.24
CA MET A 251 -38.74 0.35 11.28
C MET A 251 -39.98 0.44 12.18
N GLN A 252 -39.89 1.06 13.35
CA GLN A 252 -41.03 1.30 14.25
C GLN A 252 -42.10 2.18 13.60
N GLN A 253 -41.70 3.20 12.83
CA GLN A 253 -42.62 4.03 12.04
C GLN A 253 -43.24 3.28 10.85
N SER A 254 -42.68 2.12 10.48
CA SER A 254 -43.08 1.30 9.33
C SER A 254 -43.75 -0.02 9.74
N LEU A 255 -44.23 -0.12 10.98
CA LEU A 255 -44.87 -1.32 11.54
C LEU A 255 -46.05 -1.81 10.68
N PHE A 256 -46.80 -0.89 10.06
CA PHE A 256 -47.96 -1.19 9.22
C PHE A 256 -47.66 -1.10 7.71
N GLY A 257 -46.39 -1.20 7.34
CA GLY A 257 -45.92 -1.09 5.96
C GLY A 257 -44.88 0.03 5.79
N MET A 258 -43.86 -0.23 4.97
CA MET A 258 -42.80 0.74 4.72
C MET A 258 -43.16 1.62 3.51
N SER A 259 -43.36 2.92 3.75
CA SER A 259 -43.56 3.88 2.65
C SER A 259 -42.30 3.99 1.79
N ALA A 260 -42.45 4.41 0.53
CA ALA A 260 -41.30 4.65 -0.36
C ALA A 260 -40.30 5.67 0.23
N GLN A 261 -40.77 6.63 1.02
CA GLN A 261 -39.91 7.58 1.73
C GLN A 261 -39.12 6.89 2.85
N ASN A 262 -39.77 6.09 3.69
CA ASN A 262 -39.09 5.36 4.77
C ASN A 262 -38.14 4.30 4.22
N GLN A 263 -38.47 3.69 3.08
CA GLN A 263 -37.58 2.80 2.35
C GLN A 263 -36.29 3.50 1.93
N ARG A 264 -36.39 4.70 1.31
CA ARG A 264 -35.21 5.49 0.94
C ARG A 264 -34.39 5.87 2.18
N ARG A 265 -35.04 6.40 3.21
CA ARG A 265 -34.37 6.77 4.47
C ARG A 265 -33.64 5.59 5.10
N TYR A 266 -34.24 4.40 5.11
CA TYR A 266 -33.61 3.20 5.64
C TYR A 266 -32.38 2.81 4.81
N ILE A 267 -32.49 2.80 3.48
CA ILE A 267 -31.38 2.51 2.59
C ILE A 267 -30.25 3.53 2.78
N ASP A 268 -30.56 4.82 2.78
CA ASP A 268 -29.60 5.90 2.96
C ASP A 268 -28.87 5.78 4.31
N GLU A 269 -29.59 5.40 5.37
CA GLU A 269 -29.00 5.20 6.68
C GLU A 269 -28.08 3.97 6.72
N GLN A 270 -28.49 2.85 6.11
CA GLN A 270 -27.65 1.66 6.02
C GLN A 270 -26.38 1.86 5.19
N ARG A 271 -26.38 2.80 4.23
CA ARG A 271 -25.17 3.16 3.46
C ARG A 271 -24.09 3.82 4.31
N LYS A 272 -24.45 4.42 5.45
CA LYS A 272 -23.48 5.05 6.36
C LYS A 272 -22.74 4.03 7.23
N ARG A 273 -23.26 2.80 7.35
CA ARG A 273 -22.67 1.76 8.17
C ARG A 273 -21.25 1.42 7.73
N TYR A 274 -20.32 1.44 8.69
CA TYR A 274 -18.96 0.95 8.51
C TYR A 274 -18.88 -0.57 8.55
N MET A 275 -18.14 -1.15 7.60
CA MET A 275 -17.86 -2.57 7.46
C MET A 275 -16.40 -2.87 7.75
N LEU A 276 -16.12 -3.90 8.52
CA LEU A 276 -14.74 -4.39 8.71
C LEU A 276 -14.22 -4.96 7.39
N VAL A 277 -13.06 -4.49 6.96
CA VAL A 277 -12.32 -5.04 5.82
C VAL A 277 -11.14 -5.85 6.34
N LEU A 278 -10.93 -7.03 5.75
CA LEU A 278 -9.87 -7.98 6.11
C LEU A 278 -9.09 -8.36 4.84
N ASN A 279 -7.85 -8.81 4.99
CA ASN A 279 -7.09 -9.45 3.91
C ASN A 279 -7.87 -10.60 3.24
N SER A 280 -8.61 -11.39 4.02
CA SER A 280 -9.41 -12.50 3.51
C SER A 280 -10.48 -12.05 2.50
N HIS A 281 -10.98 -10.82 2.59
CA HIS A 281 -11.91 -10.30 1.60
C HIS A 281 -11.24 -10.07 0.24
N PHE A 282 -9.96 -9.66 0.22
CA PHE A 282 -9.16 -9.53 -1.00
C PHE A 282 -8.76 -10.90 -1.55
N ALA A 283 -8.40 -11.85 -0.69
CA ALA A 283 -8.15 -13.23 -1.09
C ALA A 283 -9.40 -13.88 -1.72
N ASP A 284 -10.58 -13.69 -1.10
CA ASP A 284 -11.88 -14.15 -1.62
C ASP A 284 -12.18 -13.53 -3.00
N TYR A 285 -11.91 -12.23 -3.16
CA TYR A 285 -12.05 -11.55 -4.45
C TYR A 285 -11.13 -12.17 -5.50
N ARG A 286 -9.85 -12.38 -5.15
CA ARG A 286 -8.86 -12.99 -6.05
C ARG A 286 -9.27 -14.39 -6.49
N ALA A 287 -9.71 -15.21 -5.54
CA ALA A 287 -10.18 -16.56 -5.80
C ALA A 287 -11.40 -16.58 -6.74
N ARG A 288 -12.37 -15.67 -6.51
CA ARG A 288 -13.65 -15.60 -7.24
C ARG A 288 -13.53 -15.02 -8.64
N TYR A 289 -12.79 -13.92 -8.79
CA TYR A 289 -12.76 -13.14 -10.04
C TYR A 289 -11.51 -13.36 -10.87
N LYS A 290 -10.51 -14.10 -10.35
CA LYS A 290 -9.20 -14.30 -11.00
C LYS A 290 -8.56 -12.96 -11.37
N ARG A 291 -8.72 -11.97 -10.49
CA ARG A 291 -8.23 -10.59 -10.56
C ARG A 291 -7.84 -10.13 -9.17
N GLY A 292 -6.99 -9.12 -9.06
CA GLY A 292 -6.39 -8.77 -7.77
C GLY A 292 -4.95 -9.26 -7.74
N GLY A 293 -4.05 -8.42 -8.24
CA GLY A 293 -2.63 -8.72 -8.33
C GLY A 293 -1.85 -7.92 -7.31
N ASP A 294 -1.09 -8.61 -6.46
CA ASP A 294 -0.11 -7.97 -5.59
C ASP A 294 1.07 -7.45 -6.43
N PHE A 295 1.80 -6.45 -5.98
CA PHE A 295 2.92 -5.88 -6.73
C PHE A 295 3.94 -5.19 -5.83
N ARG A 296 5.17 -5.10 -6.33
CA ARG A 296 6.21 -4.26 -5.72
C ARG A 296 5.97 -2.83 -6.14
N VAL A 297 5.91 -1.93 -5.17
CA VAL A 297 5.77 -0.50 -5.38
C VAL A 297 7.13 0.14 -5.29
N PHE A 298 7.48 0.95 -6.28
CA PHE A 298 8.58 1.88 -6.21
C PHE A 298 8.09 3.29 -6.51
N SER A 299 8.60 4.29 -5.80
CA SER A 299 8.42 5.67 -6.27
C SER A 299 9.29 5.96 -7.49
N ASP A 300 9.06 7.09 -8.15
CA ASP A 300 10.11 7.69 -8.99
C ASP A 300 11.35 8.09 -8.15
N LEU A 301 12.42 8.48 -8.84
CA LEU A 301 13.70 8.79 -8.23
C LEU A 301 13.81 10.28 -7.88
N LEU A 302 14.07 10.58 -6.60
CA LEU A 302 14.57 11.89 -6.18
C LEU A 302 16.10 11.91 -6.32
N ARG A 303 16.60 12.80 -7.18
CA ARG A 303 18.03 12.96 -7.45
C ARG A 303 18.58 14.19 -6.76
N GLU A 304 19.67 14.02 -6.03
CA GLU A 304 20.35 15.11 -5.33
C GLU A 304 21.85 15.09 -5.63
N PRO A 305 22.38 16.11 -6.33
CA PRO A 305 23.82 16.23 -6.53
C PRO A 305 24.56 16.29 -5.20
N LEU A 306 25.65 15.53 -5.10
CA LEU A 306 26.56 15.63 -3.98
C LEU A 306 27.45 16.87 -4.12
N PRO A 307 27.91 17.48 -3.01
CA PRO A 307 28.82 18.61 -3.08
C PRO A 307 30.11 18.26 -3.86
N PRO A 308 30.66 19.23 -4.62
CA PRO A 308 31.99 19.08 -5.21
C PRO A 308 33.02 18.71 -4.15
N GLY A 309 33.93 17.78 -4.47
CA GLY A 309 34.95 17.32 -3.54
C GLY A 309 34.48 16.26 -2.53
N THR A 310 33.26 15.71 -2.69
CA THR A 310 32.83 14.54 -1.92
C THR A 310 33.89 13.42 -2.07
N PRO A 311 34.42 12.88 -0.95
CA PRO A 311 35.49 11.89 -1.00
C PRO A 311 35.09 10.63 -1.77
N ALA A 312 36.06 10.09 -2.50
CA ALA A 312 35.89 8.80 -3.16
C ALA A 312 35.92 7.67 -2.12
N ILE A 313 35.10 6.65 -2.35
CA ILE A 313 35.05 5.43 -1.55
C ILE A 313 36.06 4.43 -2.13
N THR A 314 37.05 4.03 -1.34
CA THR A 314 38.07 3.04 -1.75
C THR A 314 37.73 1.67 -1.16
N LEU A 315 37.67 0.65 -2.03
CA LEU A 315 37.27 -0.71 -1.69
C LEU A 315 38.34 -1.71 -2.16
N PRO A 316 38.98 -2.47 -1.25
CA PRO A 316 39.86 -3.57 -1.64
C PRO A 316 39.08 -4.66 -2.38
N LYS A 317 39.66 -5.19 -3.47
CA LYS A 317 39.09 -6.33 -4.22
C LYS A 317 39.21 -7.65 -3.45
N HIS A 318 40.23 -7.78 -2.61
CA HIS A 318 40.50 -8.94 -1.75
C HIS A 318 40.34 -8.53 -0.29
#